data_AF-A0A2D9RVU8-F1
#
_entry.id   AF-A0A2D9RVU8-F1
#
_cell.length_a   1.000
_cell.length_b   1.000
_cell.length_c   1.000
_cell.angle_alpha   90.00
_cell.angle_beta   90.00
_cell.angle_gamma   90.00
#
_symmetry.space_group_name_H-M   'P 1'
#
loop_
_entity.id
_entity.type
_entity.pdbx_description
1 polymer ?
#
loop_
_entity_poly.entity_id
_entity_poly.type
_entity_poly.pdbx_seq_one_letter_code
_entity_poly.pdbx_strand_id
1 'polypeptide(L)'
;MQTKKQYLKLTVIILSVVTFFSALYIIKSLKEPVQVTNTQSNSKNNQFTQPESFKFNISNEVEIFPLGWSKTSNFAFIILNQSSFRGSFYSIVIQNTKSDKILEDIDFENVYNEYYESIEDLWNNRSVNIINLLKEYGITPQKEFYNYMGISPDANTSYRIKYRKKVKDYYWENIDYSSKENMGFRISVSNNFGSKTISRIDLDSPFKNIYFLGSIKSPFEERIVIFSGYTPIDYQGDPYDNIYVSGCSLNKGFK
;
A
#
# COMPACT_ATOMS: atom_id res chain seq x y z
N MET A 1 -53.77 -5.10 -32.70
CA MET A 1 -52.49 -4.35 -32.67
C MET A 1 -52.43 -3.24 -31.60
N GLN A 2 -53.57 -2.71 -31.11
CA GLN A 2 -53.61 -1.68 -30.06
C GLN A 2 -53.20 -2.18 -28.66
N THR A 3 -53.48 -3.43 -28.30
CA THR A 3 -53.18 -3.99 -26.97
C THR A 3 -51.67 -4.06 -26.67
N LYS A 4 -50.83 -4.45 -27.64
CA LYS A 4 -49.36 -4.49 -27.44
C LYS A 4 -48.74 -3.12 -27.11
N LYS A 5 -49.29 -2.01 -27.64
CA LYS A 5 -48.79 -0.66 -27.32
C LYS A 5 -49.12 -0.21 -25.90
N GLN A 6 -50.21 -0.69 -25.31
CA GLN A 6 -50.57 -0.38 -23.93
C GLN A 6 -49.67 -1.11 -22.93
N TYR A 7 -49.35 -2.39 -23.17
CA TYR A 7 -48.44 -3.14 -22.30
C TYR A 7 -47.04 -2.56 -22.26
N LEU A 8 -46.50 -2.10 -23.40
CA LEU A 8 -45.17 -1.50 -23.47
C LEU A 8 -45.09 -0.18 -22.68
N LYS A 9 -46.13 0.66 -22.74
CA LYS A 9 -46.18 1.89 -21.94
C LYS A 9 -46.22 1.60 -20.43
N LEU A 10 -46.95 0.57 -20.03
CA LEU A 10 -47.05 0.19 -18.62
C LEU A 10 -45.71 -0.37 -18.08
N THR A 11 -44.97 -1.15 -18.88
CA THR A 11 -43.67 -1.70 -18.46
C THR A 11 -42.61 -0.62 -18.28
N VAL A 12 -42.56 0.37 -19.18
CA VAL A 12 -41.61 1.49 -19.08
C VAL A 12 -41.88 2.34 -17.83
N ILE A 13 -43.16 2.58 -17.49
CA ILE A 13 -43.53 3.32 -16.28
C ILE A 13 -43.09 2.53 -15.03
N ILE A 14 -43.37 1.24 -14.95
CA ILE A 14 -42.97 0.41 -13.80
C ILE A 14 -41.44 0.39 -13.63
N LEU A 15 -40.69 0.23 -14.72
CA LEU A 15 -39.22 0.21 -14.67
C LEU A 15 -38.66 1.55 -14.17
N SER A 16 -39.21 2.67 -14.64
CA SER A 16 -38.78 4.01 -14.24
C SER A 16 -39.05 4.30 -12.75
N VAL A 17 -40.19 3.82 -12.23
CA VAL A 17 -40.55 3.95 -10.82
C VAL A 17 -39.61 3.12 -9.95
N VAL A 18 -39.29 1.88 -10.35
CA VAL A 18 -38.37 1.02 -9.59
C VAL A 18 -36.96 1.63 -9.54
N THR A 19 -36.46 2.19 -10.64
CA THR A 19 -35.15 2.86 -10.67
C THR A 19 -35.12 4.14 -9.84
N PHE A 20 -36.24 4.86 -9.74
CA PHE A 20 -36.33 6.09 -8.95
C PHE A 20 -36.34 5.78 -7.45
N PHE A 21 -37.06 4.74 -7.02
CA PHE A 21 -37.08 4.33 -5.60
C PHE A 21 -35.77 3.70 -5.14
N SER A 22 -35.05 2.97 -5.99
CA SER A 22 -33.71 2.45 -5.64
C SER A 22 -32.67 3.56 -5.51
N ALA A 23 -32.71 4.58 -6.39
CA ALA A 23 -31.85 5.76 -6.25
C ALA A 23 -32.16 6.57 -4.97
N LEU A 24 -33.43 6.73 -4.62
CA LEU A 24 -33.85 7.40 -3.37
C LEU A 24 -33.43 6.62 -2.12
N TYR A 25 -33.47 5.28 -2.16
CA TYR A 25 -33.00 4.44 -1.06
C TYR A 25 -31.49 4.60 -0.83
N ILE A 26 -30.70 4.67 -1.91
CA ILE A 26 -29.24 4.89 -1.83
C ILE A 26 -28.94 6.29 -1.27
N ILE A 27 -29.66 7.32 -1.70
CA ILE A 27 -29.46 8.70 -1.20
C ILE A 27 -29.86 8.83 0.27
N LYS A 28 -30.91 8.12 0.72
CA LYS A 28 -31.30 8.09 2.14
C LYS A 28 -30.27 7.34 3.00
N SER A 29 -29.71 6.24 2.49
CA SER A 29 -28.59 5.51 3.13
C SER A 29 -27.33 6.36 3.32
N LEU A 30 -27.14 7.42 2.52
CA LEU A 30 -25.97 8.31 2.60
C LEU A 30 -26.18 9.53 3.50
N LYS A 31 -27.38 9.75 4.05
CA LYS A 31 -27.73 10.98 4.79
C LYS A 31 -28.14 10.76 6.25
N GLU A 32 -28.26 9.53 6.73
CA GLU A 32 -28.49 9.34 8.15
C GLU A 32 -27.16 9.45 8.91
N PRO A 33 -26.94 10.50 9.73
CA PRO A 33 -25.80 10.52 10.63
C PRO A 33 -25.95 9.31 11.55
N VAL A 34 -24.93 8.45 11.56
CA VAL A 34 -24.83 7.33 12.47
C VAL A 34 -25.02 7.88 13.88
N GLN A 35 -26.18 7.61 14.48
CA GLN A 35 -26.44 7.87 15.88
C GLN A 35 -25.51 6.96 16.66
N VAL A 36 -24.40 7.53 17.13
CA VAL A 36 -23.46 6.85 18.03
C VAL A 36 -24.21 6.67 19.35
N THR A 37 -24.90 5.55 19.50
CA THR A 37 -25.35 5.08 20.81
C THR A 37 -24.12 4.80 21.64
N ASN A 38 -23.83 5.70 22.58
CA ASN A 38 -22.81 5.54 23.61
C ASN A 38 -23.20 4.37 24.53
N THR A 39 -22.98 3.15 24.05
CA THR A 39 -22.83 2.00 24.94
C THR A 39 -21.43 2.12 25.55
N GLN A 40 -21.37 2.61 26.78
CA GLN A 40 -20.18 2.50 27.64
C GLN A 40 -19.93 1.02 27.93
N SER A 41 -19.37 0.33 26.94
CA SER A 41 -18.58 -0.85 27.14
C SER A 41 -17.32 -0.39 27.86
N ASN A 42 -17.14 -0.83 29.11
CA ASN A 42 -15.84 -0.85 29.78
C ASN A 42 -14.90 -1.79 29.00
N SER A 43 -14.51 -1.37 27.81
CA SER A 43 -13.41 -1.94 27.05
C SER A 43 -12.17 -1.43 27.74
N LYS A 44 -11.37 -2.35 28.29
CA LYS A 44 -9.99 -2.07 28.70
C LYS A 44 -9.36 -1.23 27.59
N ASN A 45 -9.01 0.01 27.91
CA ASN A 45 -8.32 0.93 27.01
C ASN A 45 -7.02 0.26 26.55
N ASN A 46 -7.09 -0.51 25.46
CA ASN A 46 -5.95 -0.77 24.61
C ASN A 46 -5.65 0.55 23.93
N GLN A 47 -5.06 1.49 24.68
CA GLN A 47 -4.48 2.69 24.10
C GLN A 47 -3.49 2.20 23.04
N PHE A 48 -3.86 2.43 21.79
CA PHE A 48 -2.98 2.22 20.68
C PHE A 48 -1.85 3.23 20.83
N THR A 49 -0.67 2.74 21.15
CA THR A 49 0.54 3.54 21.23
C THR A 49 1.04 3.78 19.81
N GLN A 50 1.63 4.96 19.57
CA GLN A 50 2.31 5.29 18.32
C GLN A 50 3.19 4.11 17.86
N PRO A 51 3.20 3.77 16.56
CA PRO A 51 4.09 2.74 16.05
C PRO A 51 5.54 3.09 16.37
N GLU A 52 6.30 2.12 16.91
CA GLU A 52 7.74 2.28 17.08
C GLU A 52 8.39 2.44 15.71
N SER A 53 9.32 3.39 15.58
CA SER A 53 10.00 3.69 14.33
C SER A 53 10.80 2.48 13.86
N PHE A 54 10.35 1.82 12.80
CA PHE A 54 11.16 0.83 12.10
C PHE A 54 12.03 1.55 11.07
N LYS A 55 13.20 2.03 11.49
CA LYS A 55 14.12 2.75 10.60
C LYS A 55 15.04 1.79 9.86
N PHE A 56 14.88 1.73 8.53
CA PHE A 56 15.90 1.16 7.65
C PHE A 56 16.85 2.29 7.26
N ASN A 57 18.11 2.24 7.72
CA ASN A 57 19.12 3.22 7.32
C ASN A 57 19.57 2.95 5.88
N ILE A 58 18.92 3.63 4.96
CA ILE A 58 19.22 3.66 3.52
C ILE A 58 20.01 4.93 3.20
N SER A 59 19.44 6.02 3.72
CA SER A 59 19.77 7.43 3.67
C SER A 59 18.95 8.08 4.79
N ASN A 60 19.14 9.37 5.08
CA ASN A 60 18.46 10.03 6.20
C ASN A 60 16.96 10.31 5.95
N GLU A 61 16.40 9.84 4.83
CA GLU A 61 15.29 10.52 4.17
C GLU A 61 14.01 9.70 4.04
N VAL A 62 14.07 8.41 4.38
CA VAL A 62 12.96 7.49 4.17
C VAL A 62 12.66 6.71 5.46
N GLU A 63 11.42 6.80 5.92
CA GLU A 63 10.98 6.18 7.17
C GLU A 63 9.70 5.36 6.96
N ILE A 64 9.64 4.15 7.53
CA ILE A 64 8.47 3.27 7.48
C ILE A 64 8.00 2.99 8.91
N PHE A 65 6.69 3.10 9.11
CA PHE A 65 6.02 2.79 10.36
C PHE A 65 4.96 1.72 10.08
N PRO A 66 5.33 0.44 10.19
CA PRO A 66 4.37 -0.65 10.11
C PRO A 66 3.25 -0.45 11.14
N LEU A 67 2.00 -0.62 10.73
CA LEU A 67 0.84 -0.44 11.59
C LEU A 67 0.19 -1.75 11.99
N GLY A 68 0.08 -2.70 11.05
CA GLY A 68 -0.43 -4.02 11.37
C GLY A 68 -0.90 -4.84 10.18
N TRP A 69 -1.54 -5.95 10.50
CA TRP A 69 -2.02 -6.92 9.51
C TRP A 69 -3.49 -7.26 9.75
N SER A 70 -4.18 -7.60 8.68
CA SER A 70 -5.46 -8.33 8.74
C SER A 70 -5.23 -9.83 8.52
N LYS A 71 -6.20 -10.65 8.96
CA LYS A 71 -6.21 -12.10 8.66
C LYS A 71 -6.33 -12.40 7.16
N THR A 72 -6.80 -11.44 6.37
CA THR A 72 -6.98 -11.53 4.92
C THR A 72 -5.76 -11.02 4.12
N SER A 73 -4.64 -10.78 4.81
CA SER A 73 -3.34 -10.39 4.23
C SER A 73 -3.25 -8.94 3.75
N ASN A 74 -4.16 -8.06 4.19
CA ASN A 74 -3.94 -6.62 4.10
C ASN A 74 -2.90 -6.21 5.14
N PHE A 75 -1.92 -5.42 4.71
CA PHE A 75 -0.87 -4.86 5.53
C PHE A 75 -0.95 -3.34 5.44
N ALA A 76 -0.88 -2.66 6.59
CA ALA A 76 -0.86 -1.21 6.66
C ALA A 76 0.48 -0.71 7.20
N PHE A 77 0.94 0.40 6.64
CA PHE A 77 2.12 1.12 7.10
C PHE A 77 1.97 2.61 6.76
N ILE A 78 2.60 3.46 7.57
CA ILE A 78 2.87 4.85 7.22
C ILE A 78 4.28 4.93 6.63
N ILE A 79 4.47 5.79 5.65
CA ILE A 79 5.74 6.04 5.01
C ILE A 79 5.98 7.56 4.96
N LEU A 80 7.21 7.97 5.26
CA LEU A 80 7.70 9.30 4.91
C LEU A 80 8.22 9.22 3.47
N ASN A 81 7.45 9.78 2.55
CA ASN A 81 7.79 9.89 1.15
C ASN A 81 8.56 11.19 0.89
N GLN A 82 9.31 11.21 -0.20
CA GLN A 82 9.92 12.42 -0.73
C GLN A 82 9.56 12.61 -2.21
N SER A 83 9.39 13.88 -2.59
CA SER A 83 9.18 14.28 -3.97
C SER A 83 9.95 15.56 -4.26
N SER A 84 10.62 15.62 -5.42
CA SER A 84 11.48 16.76 -5.82
C SER A 84 10.80 18.13 -5.73
N PHE A 85 9.48 18.20 -5.94
CA PHE A 85 8.75 19.47 -5.97
C PHE A 85 8.02 19.82 -4.68
N ARG A 86 7.89 18.84 -3.78
CA ARG A 86 7.03 18.97 -2.61
C ARG A 86 7.78 18.81 -1.29
N GLY A 87 8.97 18.20 -1.33
CA GLY A 87 9.70 17.83 -0.13
C GLY A 87 9.20 16.52 0.45
N SER A 88 9.36 16.37 1.76
CA SER A 88 8.97 15.18 2.52
C SER A 88 7.51 15.27 2.97
N PHE A 89 6.76 14.18 2.87
CA PHE A 89 5.37 14.11 3.31
C PHE A 89 5.00 12.70 3.80
N TYR A 90 4.06 12.60 4.74
CA TYR A 90 3.57 11.31 5.22
C TYR A 90 2.39 10.78 4.40
N SER A 91 2.41 9.48 4.14
CA SER A 91 1.28 8.77 3.55
C SER A 91 1.00 7.48 4.32
N ILE A 92 -0.28 7.11 4.44
CA ILE A 92 -0.68 5.77 4.90
C ILE A 92 -1.04 4.92 3.69
N VAL A 93 -0.41 3.74 3.63
CA VAL A 93 -0.63 2.78 2.55
C VAL A 93 -1.23 1.51 3.14
N ILE A 94 -2.30 1.03 2.50
CA ILE A 94 -2.89 -0.28 2.77
C ILE A 94 -2.76 -1.12 1.51
N GLN A 95 -2.03 -2.23 1.61
CA GLN A 95 -1.77 -3.12 0.47
C GLN A 95 -2.20 -4.54 0.79
N ASN A 96 -2.82 -5.21 -0.18
CA ASN A 96 -3.06 -6.64 -0.10
C ASN A 96 -1.80 -7.42 -0.52
N THR A 97 -1.11 -8.01 0.45
CA THR A 97 0.18 -8.69 0.26
C THR A 97 0.09 -10.05 -0.45
N LYS A 98 -1.11 -10.51 -0.82
CA LYS A 98 -1.28 -11.68 -1.70
C LYS A 98 -1.19 -11.30 -3.17
N SER A 99 -1.71 -10.13 -3.52
CA SER A 99 -1.83 -9.64 -4.89
C SER A 99 -0.88 -8.48 -5.22
N ASP A 100 -0.21 -7.92 -4.21
CA ASP A 100 0.52 -6.65 -4.26
C ASP A 100 -0.34 -5.45 -4.70
N LYS A 101 -1.67 -5.57 -4.63
CA LYS A 101 -2.57 -4.46 -4.95
C LYS A 101 -2.62 -3.47 -3.79
N ILE A 102 -2.31 -2.20 -4.08
CA ILE A 102 -2.61 -1.07 -3.20
C ILE A 102 -4.14 -0.90 -3.14
N LEU A 103 -4.68 -0.97 -1.94
CA LEU A 103 -6.11 -0.79 -1.65
C LEU A 103 -6.41 0.66 -1.31
N GLU A 104 -5.51 1.28 -0.55
CA GLU A 104 -5.60 2.67 -0.11
C GLU A 104 -4.20 3.29 -0.09
N ASP A 105 -4.10 4.54 -0.52
CA ASP A 105 -2.91 5.37 -0.41
C ASP A 105 -3.36 6.80 -0.11
N ILE A 106 -3.31 7.18 1.17
CA ILE A 106 -3.74 8.50 1.62
C ILE A 106 -2.50 9.30 1.97
N ASP A 107 -2.30 10.31 1.16
CA ASP A 107 -1.36 11.37 1.38
C ASP A 107 -1.99 12.44 2.29
N PHE A 108 -1.52 12.50 3.54
CA PHE A 108 -2.18 13.31 4.56
C PHE A 108 -2.12 14.81 4.24
N GLU A 109 -1.00 15.29 3.75
CA GLU A 109 -0.83 16.68 3.39
C GLU A 109 -1.75 17.09 2.23
N ASN A 110 -1.90 16.24 1.22
CA ASN A 110 -2.77 16.56 0.08
C ASN A 110 -4.26 16.47 0.43
N VAL A 111 -4.65 15.47 1.22
CA VAL A 111 -6.06 15.23 1.56
C VAL A 111 -6.56 16.22 2.62
N TYR A 112 -5.70 16.57 3.58
CA TYR A 112 -6.08 17.42 4.71
C TYR A 112 -5.54 18.84 4.65
N ASN A 113 -4.65 19.15 3.69
CA ASN A 113 -3.98 20.46 3.58
C ASN A 113 -3.27 20.86 4.90
N GLU A 114 -2.61 19.89 5.53
CA GLU A 114 -1.91 20.03 6.80
C GLU A 114 -0.52 19.41 6.69
N TYR A 115 0.51 20.16 7.10
CA TYR A 115 1.89 19.70 7.15
C TYR A 115 2.20 19.12 8.54
N TYR A 116 2.99 18.04 8.58
CA TYR A 116 3.39 17.38 9.82
C TYR A 116 4.91 17.30 9.91
N GLU A 117 5.48 17.86 10.96
CA GLU A 117 6.94 17.89 11.17
C GLU A 117 7.50 16.52 11.57
N SER A 118 6.66 15.64 12.11
CA SER A 118 7.06 14.32 12.60
C SER A 118 5.90 13.34 12.59
N ILE A 119 6.24 12.05 12.71
CA ILE A 119 5.25 10.98 12.90
C ILE A 119 4.44 11.16 14.19
N GLU A 120 5.02 11.74 15.24
CA GLU A 120 4.31 12.01 16.50
C GLU A 120 3.24 13.09 16.30
N ASP A 121 3.59 14.17 15.59
CA ASP A 121 2.67 15.24 15.23
C ASP A 121 1.51 14.71 14.35
N LEU A 122 1.82 13.94 13.31
CA LEU A 122 0.81 13.25 12.50
C LEU A 122 -0.10 12.37 13.38
N TRP A 123 0.50 11.58 14.27
CA TRP A 123 -0.26 10.65 15.12
C TRP A 123 -1.20 11.39 16.07
N ASN A 124 -0.73 12.46 16.71
CA ASN A 124 -1.52 13.28 17.62
C ASN A 124 -2.72 13.93 16.93
N ASN A 125 -2.55 14.36 15.68
CA ASN A 125 -3.62 15.00 14.92
C ASN A 125 -4.57 14.00 14.23
N ARG A 126 -4.09 12.83 13.80
CA ARG A 126 -4.82 11.92 12.88
C ARG A 126 -5.02 10.50 13.38
N SER A 127 -4.65 10.17 14.61
CA SER A 127 -4.82 8.82 15.18
C SER A 127 -6.24 8.27 15.05
N VAL A 128 -7.28 9.08 15.28
CA VAL A 128 -8.68 8.63 15.13
C VAL A 128 -8.99 8.22 13.70
N ASN A 129 -8.60 9.04 12.71
CA ASN A 129 -8.79 8.74 11.29
C ASN A 129 -8.02 7.47 10.90
N ILE A 130 -6.76 7.37 11.31
CA ILE A 130 -5.91 6.20 11.05
C ILE A 130 -6.56 4.93 11.64
N ILE A 131 -6.97 4.96 12.91
CA ILE A 131 -7.58 3.80 13.58
C ILE A 131 -8.89 3.39 12.89
N ASN A 132 -9.71 4.35 12.46
CA ASN A 132 -10.95 4.04 11.74
C ASN A 132 -10.67 3.37 10.40
N LEU A 133 -9.67 3.86 9.66
CA LEU A 133 -9.22 3.25 8.41
C LEU A 133 -8.72 1.82 8.64
N LEU A 134 -7.88 1.60 9.66
CA LEU A 134 -7.41 0.24 10.00
C LEU A 134 -8.57 -0.71 10.32
N LYS A 135 -9.59 -0.24 11.05
CA LYS A 135 -10.79 -1.02 11.37
C LYS A 135 -11.58 -1.38 10.11
N GLU A 136 -11.76 -0.45 9.18
CA GLU A 136 -12.45 -0.67 7.91
C GLU A 136 -11.83 -1.82 7.11
N TYR A 137 -10.49 -1.87 7.06
CA TYR A 137 -9.75 -2.91 6.36
C TYR A 137 -9.50 -4.18 7.21
N GLY A 138 -10.09 -4.27 8.41
CA GLY A 138 -9.95 -5.40 9.32
C GLY A 138 -8.52 -5.62 9.82
N ILE A 139 -7.72 -4.55 9.88
CA ILE A 139 -6.32 -4.59 10.27
C ILE A 139 -6.23 -4.52 11.78
N THR A 140 -5.59 -5.54 12.36
CA THR A 140 -5.25 -5.56 13.77
C THR A 140 -3.93 -4.82 13.95
N PRO A 141 -3.92 -3.68 14.66
CA PRO A 141 -2.69 -2.95 14.87
C PRO A 141 -1.71 -3.77 15.73
N GLN A 142 -0.42 -3.67 15.46
CA GLN A 142 0.61 -4.41 16.19
C GLN A 142 1.58 -3.43 16.85
N LYS A 143 1.99 -3.78 18.08
CA LYS A 143 3.01 -3.02 18.82
C LYS A 143 4.42 -3.41 18.42
N GLU A 144 4.62 -4.69 18.19
CA GLU A 144 5.91 -5.26 17.83
C GLU A 144 5.83 -5.90 16.46
N PHE A 145 6.84 -5.64 15.65
CA PHE A 145 7.03 -6.29 14.36
C PHE A 145 8.30 -7.12 14.39
N TYR A 146 8.16 -8.40 14.05
CA TYR A 146 9.30 -9.28 13.96
C TYR A 146 9.98 -9.11 12.61
N ASN A 147 11.18 -8.51 12.63
CA ASN A 147 12.06 -8.50 11.48
C ASN A 147 12.40 -9.96 11.10
N TYR A 148 12.04 -10.34 9.89
CA TYR A 148 12.27 -11.70 9.42
C TYR A 148 13.70 -11.82 8.85
N MET A 149 14.61 -12.30 9.69
CA MET A 149 16.03 -12.47 9.34
C MET A 149 16.31 -13.66 8.41
N GLY A 150 15.29 -14.47 8.08
CA GLY A 150 15.43 -15.64 7.23
C GLY A 150 15.60 -15.32 5.74
N ILE A 151 15.59 -14.05 5.34
CA ILE A 151 15.76 -13.59 3.97
C ILE A 151 16.85 -12.53 3.85
N SER A 152 17.74 -12.67 2.87
CA SER A 152 18.78 -11.69 2.55
C SER A 152 19.17 -11.76 1.06
N PRO A 153 19.77 -10.70 0.48
CA PRO A 153 20.46 -10.81 -0.80
C PRO A 153 21.61 -11.83 -0.80
N ASP A 154 22.19 -12.06 0.38
CA ASP A 154 23.30 -12.98 0.61
C ASP A 154 22.90 -14.45 0.54
N ALA A 155 23.87 -15.31 0.23
CA ALA A 155 23.63 -16.75 0.04
C ALA A 155 23.39 -17.54 1.35
N ASN A 156 23.68 -16.96 2.52
CA ASN A 156 23.71 -17.68 3.80
C ASN A 156 22.37 -17.63 4.58
N THR A 157 21.25 -17.41 3.90
CA THR A 157 19.91 -17.36 4.51
C THR A 157 18.98 -18.40 3.93
N SER A 158 17.87 -18.69 4.64
CA SER A 158 16.87 -19.67 4.18
C SER A 158 16.21 -19.27 2.85
N TYR A 159 16.09 -17.97 2.62
CA TYR A 159 15.52 -17.38 1.42
C TYR A 159 16.47 -16.34 0.85
N ARG A 160 16.76 -16.42 -0.44
CA ARG A 160 17.58 -15.43 -1.13
C ARG A 160 16.70 -14.50 -1.96
N ILE A 161 16.84 -13.19 -1.76
CA ILE A 161 16.19 -12.18 -2.60
C ILE A 161 17.12 -11.73 -3.73
N LYS A 162 16.56 -11.55 -4.93
CA LYS A 162 17.28 -11.05 -6.10
C LYS A 162 16.47 -9.98 -6.80
N TYR A 163 17.16 -8.94 -7.22
CA TYR A 163 16.62 -7.87 -8.04
C TYR A 163 17.18 -7.96 -9.44
N ARG A 164 16.31 -7.82 -10.44
CA ARG A 164 16.71 -7.70 -11.84
C ARG A 164 16.12 -6.43 -12.40
N LYS A 165 16.97 -5.51 -12.84
CA LYS A 165 16.54 -4.34 -13.62
C LYS A 165 16.05 -4.80 -14.99
N LYS A 166 14.94 -4.22 -15.43
CA LYS A 166 14.48 -4.27 -16.81
C LYS A 166 15.22 -3.14 -17.52
N VAL A 167 16.26 -3.48 -18.27
CA VAL A 167 17.03 -2.52 -19.08
C VAL A 167 17.02 -3.05 -20.50
N LYS A 168 16.60 -2.21 -21.44
CA LYS A 168 16.97 -2.35 -22.85
C LYS A 168 17.92 -1.17 -23.15
N ASP A 169 19.04 -1.46 -23.81
CA ASP A 169 20.16 -0.58 -24.18
C ASP A 169 19.91 0.93 -23.95
N TYR A 170 20.06 1.35 -22.70
CA TYR A 170 19.90 2.73 -22.26
C TYR A 170 21.28 3.39 -22.34
N TYR A 171 21.59 3.96 -23.50
CA TYR A 171 22.79 4.79 -23.66
C TYR A 171 22.53 6.16 -23.03
N TRP A 172 23.41 6.55 -22.09
CA TRP A 172 23.36 7.82 -21.37
C TRP A 172 23.35 9.07 -22.27
N GLU A 173 23.71 8.92 -23.54
CA GLU A 173 23.88 10.03 -24.48
C GLU A 173 22.57 10.53 -25.11
N ASN A 174 21.46 9.79 -24.97
CA ASN A 174 20.13 10.22 -25.46
C ASN A 174 19.05 9.88 -24.43
N ILE A 175 18.98 10.65 -23.34
CA ILE A 175 17.88 10.56 -22.37
C ILE A 175 16.62 11.10 -23.03
N ASP A 176 15.92 10.24 -23.76
CA ASP A 176 14.56 10.51 -24.18
C ASP A 176 13.63 10.25 -22.98
N TYR A 177 13.42 11.31 -22.18
CA TYR A 177 12.45 11.34 -21.08
C TYR A 177 11.01 10.98 -21.53
N SER A 178 10.73 10.98 -22.84
CA SER A 178 9.42 10.61 -23.39
C SER A 178 9.28 9.13 -23.75
N SER A 179 10.38 8.36 -23.74
CA SER A 179 10.36 6.91 -24.00
C SER A 179 9.89 6.12 -22.76
N LYS A 180 8.59 6.16 -22.49
CA LYS A 180 7.91 5.42 -21.39
C LYS A 180 8.04 3.90 -21.46
N GLU A 181 8.76 3.36 -22.43
CA GLU A 181 8.78 1.94 -22.72
C GLU A 181 9.96 1.23 -22.04
N ASN A 182 9.63 0.43 -21.01
CA ASN A 182 10.43 -0.68 -20.47
C ASN A 182 11.46 -0.42 -19.36
N MET A 183 11.28 0.62 -18.54
CA MET A 183 12.04 0.77 -17.30
C MET A 183 11.31 0.08 -16.14
N GLY A 184 12.06 -0.55 -15.24
CA GLY A 184 11.45 -1.26 -14.13
C GLY A 184 12.34 -2.29 -13.48
N PHE A 185 11.77 -3.06 -12.57
CA PHE A 185 12.48 -4.11 -11.88
C PHE A 185 11.59 -5.32 -11.59
N ARG A 186 12.26 -6.46 -11.46
CA ARG A 186 11.68 -7.71 -11.00
C ARG A 186 12.30 -8.10 -9.67
N ILE A 187 11.45 -8.46 -8.72
CA ILE A 187 11.86 -9.01 -7.42
C ILE A 187 11.59 -10.50 -7.44
N SER A 188 12.61 -11.31 -7.15
CA SER A 188 12.48 -12.75 -7.05
C SER A 188 13.05 -13.26 -5.73
N VAL A 189 12.41 -14.30 -5.19
CA VAL A 189 12.83 -14.98 -3.98
C VAL A 189 13.09 -16.44 -4.32
N SER A 190 14.20 -17.00 -3.84
CA SER A 190 14.57 -18.40 -4.02
C SER A 190 14.89 -19.08 -2.71
N ASN A 191 14.68 -20.39 -2.65
CA ASN A 191 15.08 -21.27 -1.56
C ASN A 191 15.61 -22.60 -2.14
N ASN A 192 15.80 -23.61 -1.27
CA ASN A 192 16.28 -24.93 -1.69
C ASN A 192 15.33 -25.68 -2.64
N PHE A 193 14.07 -25.23 -2.78
CA PHE A 193 13.05 -25.88 -3.61
C PHE A 193 12.83 -25.17 -4.95
N GLY A 194 13.49 -24.05 -5.21
CA GLY A 194 13.38 -23.31 -6.47
C GLY A 194 13.30 -21.81 -6.27
N SER A 195 12.75 -21.12 -7.26
CA SER A 195 12.63 -19.66 -7.26
C SER A 195 11.24 -19.21 -7.68
N LYS A 196 10.89 -17.99 -7.32
CA LYS A 196 9.68 -17.34 -7.82
C LYS A 196 9.88 -15.86 -7.95
N THR A 197 9.19 -15.28 -8.93
CA THR A 197 9.04 -13.84 -9.03
C THR A 197 7.86 -13.41 -8.17
N ILE A 198 8.08 -12.48 -7.24
CA ILE A 198 7.02 -11.97 -6.36
C ILE A 198 6.42 -10.67 -6.89
N SER A 199 7.23 -9.83 -7.57
CA SER A 199 6.74 -8.57 -8.13
C SER A 199 7.43 -8.26 -9.45
N ARG A 200 6.69 -7.56 -10.31
CA ARG A 200 7.16 -6.99 -11.58
C ARG A 200 6.64 -5.57 -11.63
N ILE A 201 7.55 -4.61 -11.64
CA ILE A 201 7.22 -3.20 -11.64
C ILE A 201 7.77 -2.58 -12.89
N ASP A 202 6.89 -1.89 -13.61
CA ASP A 202 7.24 -0.97 -14.66
C ASP A 202 7.21 0.43 -14.05
N LEU A 203 8.24 1.23 -14.32
CA LEU A 203 8.42 2.58 -13.80
C LEU A 203 8.28 3.59 -14.94
N ASP A 204 7.71 4.74 -14.63
CA ASP A 204 7.56 5.86 -15.57
C ASP A 204 8.83 6.72 -15.71
N SER A 205 9.85 6.46 -14.88
CA SER A 205 11.11 7.20 -14.87
C SER A 205 12.34 6.29 -14.75
N PRO A 206 13.52 6.74 -15.21
CA PRO A 206 14.77 6.06 -14.94
C PRO A 206 15.04 5.91 -13.46
N PHE A 207 15.75 4.85 -13.08
CA PHE A 207 16.18 4.63 -11.71
C PHE A 207 17.58 4.04 -11.65
N LYS A 208 18.35 4.49 -10.66
CA LYS A 208 19.76 4.16 -10.48
C LYS A 208 19.96 2.84 -9.76
N ASN A 209 19.22 2.56 -8.69
CA ASN A 209 19.48 1.41 -7.80
C ASN A 209 18.18 0.75 -7.31
N ILE A 210 18.26 -0.52 -6.96
CA ILE A 210 17.24 -1.24 -6.17
C ILE A 210 17.94 -2.21 -5.21
N TYR A 211 17.49 -2.24 -3.96
CA TYR A 211 18.16 -2.96 -2.88
C TYR A 211 17.16 -3.40 -1.81
N PHE A 212 17.59 -4.32 -0.96
CA PHE A 212 16.79 -4.88 0.13
C PHE A 212 16.97 -4.04 1.40
N LEU A 213 15.84 -3.74 2.06
CA LEU A 213 15.83 -3.00 3.32
C LEU A 213 15.67 -3.97 4.48
N GLY A 214 14.66 -4.81 4.37
CA GLY A 214 14.35 -5.84 5.34
C GLY A 214 13.00 -6.47 5.05
N SER A 215 12.51 -7.22 6.02
CA SER A 215 11.22 -7.88 5.88
C SER A 215 10.55 -8.10 7.22
N ILE A 216 9.23 -8.21 7.20
CA ILE A 216 8.42 -8.44 8.40
C ILE A 216 7.54 -9.65 8.15
N LYS A 217 7.47 -10.58 9.12
CA LYS A 217 6.60 -11.75 9.02
C LYS A 217 5.18 -11.43 9.50
N SER A 218 4.19 -11.90 8.73
CA SER A 218 2.79 -11.87 9.14
C SER A 218 2.56 -12.78 10.37
N PRO A 219 1.77 -12.36 11.36
CA PRO A 219 1.40 -13.22 12.48
C PRO A 219 0.33 -14.26 12.10
N PHE A 220 -0.33 -14.12 10.94
CA PHE A 220 -1.51 -14.92 10.58
C PHE A 220 -1.22 -16.02 9.55
N GLU A 221 -0.14 -15.91 8.80
CA GLU A 221 0.24 -16.89 7.78
C GLU A 221 1.75 -16.90 7.52
N GLU A 222 2.24 -17.95 6.89
CA GLU A 222 3.63 -18.06 6.40
C GLU A 222 3.86 -17.13 5.21
N ARG A 223 3.83 -15.82 5.48
CA ARG A 223 4.05 -14.73 4.55
C ARG A 223 4.92 -13.68 5.21
N ILE A 224 5.77 -13.07 4.40
CA ILE A 224 6.50 -11.86 4.76
C ILE A 224 6.07 -10.71 3.86
N VAL A 225 6.17 -9.49 4.37
CA VAL A 225 6.33 -8.29 3.56
C VAL A 225 7.82 -8.02 3.43
N ILE A 226 8.25 -7.73 2.21
CA ILE A 226 9.60 -7.33 1.87
C ILE A 226 9.56 -5.84 1.55
N PHE A 227 10.48 -5.10 2.17
CA PHE A 227 10.72 -3.70 1.89
C PHE A 227 11.94 -3.59 0.99
N SER A 228 11.77 -2.96 -0.16
CA SER A 228 12.81 -2.73 -1.15
C SER A 228 12.96 -1.23 -1.37
N GLY A 229 14.17 -0.72 -1.22
CA GLY A 229 14.49 0.66 -1.59
C GLY A 229 14.85 0.70 -3.06
N TYR A 230 14.45 1.75 -3.76
CA TYR A 230 14.91 2.03 -5.11
C TYR A 230 15.12 3.53 -5.29
N THR A 231 16.06 3.88 -6.16
CA THR A 231 16.50 5.28 -6.32
C THR A 231 16.11 5.79 -7.70
N PRO A 232 14.87 6.28 -7.90
CA PRO A 232 14.49 7.00 -9.12
C PRO A 232 15.38 8.22 -9.38
N ILE A 233 15.35 8.70 -10.61
CA ILE A 233 16.00 9.92 -11.06
C ILE A 233 14.90 10.88 -11.52
N ASP A 234 14.92 12.11 -11.04
CA ASP A 234 13.94 13.11 -11.45
C ASP A 234 14.27 13.77 -12.81
N TYR A 235 13.48 14.77 -13.19
CA TYR A 235 13.64 15.48 -14.45
C TYR A 235 14.91 16.33 -14.54
N GLN A 236 15.52 16.71 -13.41
CA GLN A 236 16.80 17.44 -13.34
C GLN A 236 17.99 16.48 -13.35
N GLY A 237 17.74 15.18 -13.18
CA GLY A 237 18.78 14.18 -13.06
C GLY A 237 19.15 13.87 -11.60
N ASP A 238 18.41 14.43 -10.63
CA ASP A 238 18.70 14.26 -9.21
C ASP A 238 18.08 12.96 -8.68
N PRO A 239 18.89 12.11 -8.00
CA PRO A 239 18.39 10.89 -7.41
C PRO A 239 17.67 11.16 -6.09
N TYR A 240 16.60 10.42 -5.84
CA TYR A 240 15.92 10.39 -4.53
C TYR A 240 15.56 8.95 -4.18
N ASP A 241 15.41 8.63 -2.90
CA ASP A 241 15.06 7.27 -2.46
C ASP A 241 13.54 7.10 -2.34
N ASN A 242 13.07 5.92 -2.74
CA ASN A 242 11.67 5.54 -2.67
C ASN A 242 11.57 4.07 -2.22
N ILE A 243 10.41 3.67 -1.71
CA ILE A 243 10.16 2.32 -1.21
C ILE A 243 9.15 1.61 -2.08
N TYR A 244 9.44 0.35 -2.35
CA TYR A 244 8.48 -0.59 -2.86
C TYR A 244 8.25 -1.72 -1.84
N VAL A 245 6.99 -2.07 -1.63
CA VAL A 245 6.57 -3.08 -0.66
C VAL A 245 5.97 -4.27 -1.39
N SER A 246 6.46 -5.48 -1.09
CA SER A 246 6.04 -6.71 -1.77
C SER A 246 5.63 -7.78 -0.77
N GLY A 247 4.56 -8.50 -1.05
CA GLY A 247 4.19 -9.68 -0.26
C GLY A 247 4.79 -10.97 -0.81
N CYS A 248 5.30 -11.84 0.06
CA CYS A 248 5.86 -13.13 -0.33
C CYS A 248 5.42 -14.26 0.61
N SER A 249 4.65 -15.22 0.08
CA SER A 249 4.38 -16.49 0.78
C SER A 249 5.65 -17.33 0.90
N LEU A 250 5.98 -17.84 2.08
CA LEU A 250 7.20 -18.62 2.31
C LEU A 250 7.04 -20.10 1.90
N ASN A 251 5.82 -20.61 1.81
CA ASN A 251 5.53 -22.03 1.59
C ASN A 251 4.90 -22.36 0.23
N LYS A 252 4.70 -21.38 -0.67
CA LYS A 252 4.05 -21.60 -1.98
C LYS A 252 4.76 -20.87 -3.11
N GLY A 253 4.67 -21.46 -4.30
CA GLY A 253 5.03 -20.83 -5.58
C GLY A 253 6.49 -20.96 -6.02
N PHE A 254 7.35 -21.63 -5.24
CA PHE A 254 8.73 -21.93 -5.62
C PHE A 254 8.76 -23.06 -6.66
N LYS A 255 9.40 -22.81 -7.81
CA LYS A 255 9.56 -23.76 -8.92
C LYS A 255 10.91 -23.57 -9.61
#